data_AF-A0A1S9BVQ3-F1
#
_entry.id   AF-A0A1S9BVQ3-F1
#
_cell.length_a   1.000
_cell.length_b   1.000
_cell.length_c   1.000
_cell.angle_alpha   90.00
_cell.angle_beta   90.00
_cell.angle_gamma   90.00
#
_symmetry.space_group_name_H-M   'P 1'
#
loop_
_entity.id
_entity.type
_entity.pdbx_description
1 polymer ?
#
loop_
_entity_poly.entity_id
_entity_poly.type
_entity_poly.pdbx_seq_one_letter_code
_entity_poly.pdbx_strand_id
1 'polypeptide(L)'
;MEWQKEFKNFITTAEQLCDALKLPDTERDKYRRIISQYPMMITPYYFSLIDINDPEDPIAKMCIPSEEELLQEGSFDTSGESENTKWEGVQHKYRQTALILSTNVCAMYCRHCFRKRLVGLSDAELNKKVDEAAEYVKAHPEITNVLITGGDALMNPNVIIERYLKEFSANENLDFIRFGSRVPVTFPQRIYEDEELLELLSQYAVVKPLYVITQFNHPREITKESIRAVKALQSRGIQVRNQTVLLHGVNDDPEVLGELLRGLTRMEVVPYYIFQCRPVTGVKGHFQVPLRKGVKIVDEAKALQNGIGKSVRYAMSHPLGKIEILGEAEEGKMLFKFHQNKYPEDRSRIFSVEIDDEVTWLDDELSSRK
;
A
#
# COMPACT_ATOMS: atom_id res chain seq x y z
N MET A 1 -2.92 -6.49 25.88
CA MET A 1 -2.08 -5.27 25.80
C MET A 1 -2.95 -4.03 25.73
N GLU A 2 -2.42 -2.85 26.03
CA GLU A 2 -3.20 -1.59 26.07
C GLU A 2 -3.76 -1.24 24.69
N TRP A 3 -2.95 -1.34 23.63
CA TRP A 3 -3.38 -1.17 22.24
C TRP A 3 -4.59 -2.01 21.83
N GLN A 4 -4.75 -3.25 22.32
CA GLN A 4 -5.90 -4.10 21.93
C GLN A 4 -7.24 -3.54 22.44
N LYS A 5 -7.22 -2.72 23.50
CA LYS A 5 -8.44 -2.08 24.00
C LYS A 5 -8.96 -1.01 23.04
N GLU A 6 -8.09 -0.43 22.21
CA GLU A 6 -8.44 0.59 21.22
C GLU A 6 -9.39 0.07 20.14
N PHE A 7 -9.44 -1.24 19.88
CA PHE A 7 -10.38 -1.81 18.91
C PHE A 7 -11.84 -1.40 19.16
N LYS A 8 -12.21 -1.18 20.43
CA LYS A 8 -13.57 -0.77 20.82
C LYS A 8 -13.89 0.68 20.45
N ASN A 9 -12.85 1.48 20.23
CA ASN A 9 -12.94 2.91 19.92
C ASN A 9 -12.81 3.19 18.42
N PHE A 10 -12.61 2.16 17.60
CA PHE A 10 -12.52 2.34 16.15
C PHE A 10 -13.86 2.84 15.61
N ILE A 11 -13.79 3.82 14.70
CA ILE A 11 -14.95 4.35 14.00
C ILE A 11 -15.24 3.40 12.83
N THR A 12 -16.36 2.69 12.91
CA THR A 12 -16.78 1.69 11.92
C THR A 12 -18.20 1.91 11.40
N THR A 13 -19.00 2.74 12.06
CA THR A 13 -20.38 3.05 11.63
C THR A 13 -20.54 4.51 11.21
N ALA A 14 -21.60 4.77 10.44
CA ALA A 14 -21.98 6.12 10.02
C ALA A 14 -22.31 7.03 11.21
N GLU A 15 -22.95 6.49 12.25
CA GLU A 15 -23.30 7.21 13.47
C GLU A 15 -22.04 7.67 14.20
N GLN A 16 -21.10 6.75 14.44
CA GLN A 16 -19.83 7.08 15.09
C GLN A 16 -19.05 8.14 14.31
N LEU A 17 -19.05 8.06 12.97
CA LEU A 17 -18.38 9.04 12.12
C LEU A 17 -19.05 10.41 12.19
N CYS A 18 -20.37 10.47 12.04
CA CYS A 18 -21.11 11.73 12.12
C CYS A 18 -20.94 12.39 13.49
N ASP A 19 -20.99 11.61 14.57
CA ASP A 19 -20.80 12.12 15.92
C ASP A 19 -19.37 12.66 16.11
N ALA A 20 -18.35 11.94 15.61
CA ALA A 20 -16.95 12.36 15.68
C ALA A 20 -16.66 13.62 14.87
N LEU A 21 -17.30 13.77 13.71
CA LEU A 21 -17.20 14.96 12.84
C LEU A 21 -18.17 16.08 13.20
N LYS A 22 -19.05 15.87 14.19
CA LYS A 22 -20.14 16.79 14.58
C LYS A 22 -21.07 17.16 13.41
N LEU A 23 -21.34 16.19 12.55
CA LEU A 23 -22.26 16.33 11.41
C LEU A 23 -23.72 16.15 11.85
N PRO A 24 -24.68 16.80 11.18
CA PRO A 24 -26.09 16.62 11.47
C PRO A 24 -26.55 15.20 11.14
N ASP A 25 -27.60 14.73 11.82
CA ASP A 25 -28.17 13.39 11.63
C ASP A 25 -28.59 13.10 10.18
N THR A 26 -28.88 14.14 9.39
CA THR A 26 -29.23 14.04 7.97
C THR A 26 -28.10 13.44 7.11
N GLU A 27 -26.84 13.52 7.56
CA GLU A 27 -25.69 12.95 6.85
C GLU A 27 -25.53 11.43 7.06
N ARG A 28 -26.19 10.86 8.07
CA ARG A 28 -25.99 9.45 8.44
C ARG A 28 -26.36 8.50 7.31
N ASP A 29 -27.46 8.76 6.60
CA ASP A 29 -27.91 7.89 5.50
C ASP A 29 -26.94 7.88 4.31
N LYS A 30 -26.31 9.02 4.02
CA LYS A 30 -25.24 9.14 3.02
C LYS A 30 -24.10 8.17 3.33
N TYR A 31 -23.57 8.23 4.55
CA TYR A 31 -22.46 7.36 4.96
C TYR A 31 -22.87 5.90 5.10
N ARG A 32 -24.09 5.59 5.59
CA ARG A 32 -24.60 4.21 5.62
C ARG A 32 -24.60 3.56 4.25
N ARG A 33 -25.04 4.30 3.21
CA ARG A 33 -25.05 3.83 1.82
C ARG A 33 -23.64 3.53 1.29
N ILE A 34 -22.66 4.36 1.61
CA ILE A 34 -21.29 4.14 1.14
C ILE A 34 -20.63 2.99 1.91
N ILE A 35 -20.80 2.95 3.24
CA ILE A 35 -20.20 1.95 4.13
C ILE A 35 -20.75 0.54 3.85
N SER A 36 -22.02 0.42 3.43
CA SER A 36 -22.60 -0.89 3.08
C SER A 36 -21.95 -1.53 1.85
N GLN A 37 -21.39 -0.72 0.94
CA GLN A 37 -20.63 -1.21 -0.21
C GLN A 37 -19.14 -1.32 0.10
N TYR A 38 -18.58 -0.31 0.79
CA TYR A 38 -17.16 -0.22 1.11
C TYR A 38 -16.97 0.07 2.59
N PRO A 39 -16.75 -0.98 3.40
CA PRO A 39 -16.60 -0.87 4.84
C PRO A 39 -15.62 0.22 5.25
N MET A 40 -15.86 0.79 6.43
CA MET A 40 -15.02 1.80 7.02
C MET A 40 -14.45 1.28 8.34
N MET A 41 -13.19 1.60 8.57
CA MET A 41 -12.52 1.37 9.83
C MET A 41 -11.50 2.48 9.98
N ILE A 42 -11.57 3.27 11.05
CA ILE A 42 -10.63 4.37 11.33
C ILE A 42 -10.22 4.27 12.79
N THR A 43 -8.92 4.23 13.06
CA THR A 43 -8.42 4.24 14.44
C THR A 43 -8.59 5.64 15.05
N PRO A 44 -8.79 5.76 16.38
CA PRO A 44 -8.82 7.06 17.05
C PRO A 44 -7.57 7.89 16.77
N TYR A 45 -6.41 7.24 16.77
CA TYR A 45 -5.13 7.89 16.46
C TYR A 45 -5.14 8.50 15.05
N TYR A 46 -5.51 7.76 14.01
CA TYR A 46 -5.48 8.28 12.65
C TYR A 46 -6.56 9.34 12.43
N PHE A 47 -7.75 9.17 13.03
CA PHE A 47 -8.80 10.19 13.01
C PHE A 47 -8.33 11.51 13.65
N SER A 48 -7.53 11.45 14.73
CA SER A 48 -7.00 12.64 15.41
C SER A 48 -6.06 13.49 14.54
N LEU A 49 -5.60 12.96 13.40
CA LEU A 49 -4.74 13.68 12.48
C LEU A 49 -5.54 14.58 11.52
N ILE A 50 -6.86 14.44 11.45
CA ILE A 50 -7.76 15.21 10.57
C ILE A 50 -7.96 16.62 11.14
N ASP A 51 -7.83 17.64 10.29
CA ASP A 51 -8.36 18.96 10.58
C ASP A 51 -9.82 19.01 10.14
N ILE A 52 -10.73 18.90 11.09
CA ILE A 52 -12.18 18.86 10.82
C ILE A 52 -12.74 20.18 10.25
N ASN A 53 -11.97 21.26 10.29
CA ASN A 53 -12.38 22.56 9.75
C ASN A 53 -11.92 22.75 8.30
N ASP A 54 -11.05 21.88 7.80
CA ASP A 54 -10.60 21.88 6.41
C ASP A 54 -11.41 20.84 5.60
N PRO A 55 -12.34 21.27 4.73
CA PRO A 55 -13.11 20.33 3.91
C PRO A 55 -12.24 19.59 2.89
N GLU A 56 -11.06 20.12 2.57
CA GLU A 56 -10.11 19.53 1.63
C GLU A 56 -9.00 18.74 2.34
N ASP A 57 -9.17 18.44 3.63
CA ASP A 57 -8.15 17.82 4.47
C ASP A 57 -7.61 16.51 3.84
N PRO A 58 -6.29 16.42 3.58
CA PRO A 58 -5.70 15.29 2.87
C PRO A 58 -5.77 13.98 3.67
N ILE A 59 -5.83 14.05 5.01
CA ILE A 59 -5.98 12.86 5.86
C ILE A 59 -7.42 12.36 5.81
N ALA A 60 -8.40 13.27 5.92
CA ALA A 60 -9.82 12.99 5.79
C ALA A 60 -10.12 12.27 4.47
N LYS A 61 -9.61 12.80 3.34
CA LYS A 61 -9.79 12.17 2.02
C LYS A 61 -9.37 10.70 2.01
N MET A 62 -8.29 10.35 2.71
CA MET A 62 -7.78 8.97 2.73
C MET A 62 -8.56 8.00 3.63
N CYS A 63 -9.42 8.45 4.55
CA CYS A 63 -10.12 7.56 5.49
C CYS A 63 -11.63 7.78 5.62
N ILE A 64 -12.16 8.98 5.33
CA ILE A 64 -13.58 9.30 5.40
C ILE A 64 -14.24 8.93 4.06
N PRO A 65 -15.34 8.15 4.05
CA PRO A 65 -16.03 7.77 2.83
C PRO A 65 -16.54 8.95 2.00
N SER A 66 -16.42 8.88 0.69
CA SER A 66 -16.94 9.87 -0.27
C SER A 66 -18.04 9.27 -1.15
N GLU A 67 -18.99 10.09 -1.61
CA GLU A 67 -20.01 9.66 -2.57
C GLU A 67 -19.41 9.29 -3.93
N GLU A 68 -18.26 9.87 -4.30
CA GLU A 68 -17.54 9.53 -5.54
C GLU A 68 -17.14 8.05 -5.59
N GLU A 69 -17.08 7.37 -4.44
CA GLU A 69 -16.80 5.94 -4.39
C GLU A 69 -17.93 5.09 -4.97
N LEU A 70 -19.15 5.63 -5.05
CA LEU A 70 -20.29 4.94 -5.64
C LEU A 70 -20.22 4.90 -7.18
N LEU A 71 -19.33 5.69 -7.79
CA LEU A 71 -19.08 5.66 -9.23
C LEU A 71 -18.53 4.28 -9.63
N GLN A 72 -19.23 3.61 -10.55
CA GLN A 72 -18.89 2.26 -11.01
C GLN A 72 -17.88 2.28 -12.17
N GLU A 73 -16.83 3.10 -12.03
CA GLU A 73 -15.77 3.25 -13.04
C GLU A 73 -14.47 2.58 -12.63
N GLY A 74 -13.74 1.99 -13.58
CA GLY A 74 -12.49 1.28 -13.31
C GLY A 74 -12.70 -0.24 -13.16
N SER A 75 -11.74 -0.91 -12.52
CA SER A 75 -11.77 -2.37 -12.33
C SER A 75 -11.46 -2.76 -10.89
N PHE A 76 -12.07 -3.84 -10.38
CA PHE A 76 -11.74 -4.39 -9.06
C PHE A 76 -10.41 -5.16 -9.02
N ASP A 77 -9.89 -5.57 -10.19
CA ASP A 77 -8.60 -6.27 -10.32
C ASP A 77 -7.69 -5.61 -11.37
N THR A 78 -7.22 -4.41 -11.04
CA THR A 78 -6.35 -3.57 -11.91
C THR A 78 -4.94 -4.10 -12.13
N SER A 79 -4.52 -5.16 -11.44
CA SER A 79 -3.15 -5.70 -11.55
C SER A 79 -3.10 -7.18 -11.93
N GLY A 80 -4.27 -7.78 -12.20
CA GLY A 80 -4.39 -9.21 -12.46
C GLY A 80 -3.95 -10.04 -11.25
N GLU A 81 -4.34 -9.67 -10.03
CA GLU A 81 -4.05 -10.51 -8.86
C GLU A 81 -4.66 -11.91 -9.03
N SER A 82 -5.88 -11.99 -9.56
CA SER A 82 -6.59 -13.25 -9.79
C SER A 82 -5.85 -14.21 -10.74
N GLU A 83 -5.40 -13.73 -11.90
CA GLU A 83 -4.64 -14.54 -12.89
C GLU A 83 -3.27 -15.02 -12.37
N ASN A 84 -2.76 -14.36 -11.33
CA ASN A 84 -1.46 -14.65 -10.74
C ASN A 84 -1.57 -15.52 -9.47
N THR A 85 -2.78 -15.81 -8.99
CA THR A 85 -3.04 -16.77 -7.92
C THR A 85 -2.76 -18.19 -8.41
N LYS A 86 -1.82 -18.89 -7.76
CA LYS A 86 -1.40 -20.27 -8.08
C LYS A 86 -1.84 -21.28 -7.03
N TRP A 87 -2.14 -20.79 -5.83
CA TRP A 87 -2.73 -21.56 -4.72
C TRP A 87 -3.59 -20.62 -3.88
N GLU A 88 -4.42 -21.15 -2.97
CA GLU A 88 -5.27 -20.35 -2.10
C GLU A 88 -4.46 -19.34 -1.28
N GLY A 89 -4.66 -18.05 -1.57
CA GLY A 89 -3.92 -16.93 -1.00
C GLY A 89 -2.46 -16.81 -1.39
N VAL A 90 -1.99 -17.55 -2.40
CA VAL A 90 -0.61 -17.48 -2.91
C VAL A 90 -0.62 -17.00 -4.35
N GLN A 91 -0.08 -15.80 -4.56
CA GLN A 91 0.17 -15.25 -5.88
C GLN A 91 1.65 -15.40 -6.25
N HIS A 92 1.92 -15.79 -7.50
CA HIS A 92 3.27 -15.91 -8.03
C HIS A 92 3.33 -15.29 -9.42
N LYS A 93 3.35 -13.94 -9.45
CA LYS A 93 3.43 -13.12 -10.66
C LYS A 93 4.85 -12.98 -11.21
N TYR A 94 5.82 -12.78 -10.30
CA TYR A 94 7.22 -12.59 -10.65
C TYR A 94 8.03 -13.76 -10.15
N ARG A 95 8.95 -14.24 -11.00
CA ARG A 95 9.76 -15.45 -10.76
C ARG A 95 10.38 -15.52 -9.36
N GLN A 96 10.85 -14.40 -8.81
CA GLN A 96 11.57 -14.38 -7.54
C GLN A 96 10.67 -14.14 -6.30
N THR A 97 9.37 -13.89 -6.48
CA THR A 97 8.50 -13.44 -5.39
C THR A 97 7.19 -14.23 -5.34
N ALA A 98 6.95 -14.88 -4.20
CA ALA A 98 5.60 -15.25 -3.77
C ALA A 98 4.97 -14.10 -2.97
N LEU A 99 3.68 -13.86 -3.17
CA LEU A 99 2.87 -12.94 -2.38
C LEU A 99 1.78 -13.74 -1.67
N ILE A 100 1.65 -13.54 -0.37
CA ILE A 100 0.70 -14.24 0.50
C ILE A 100 -0.38 -13.25 0.95
N LEU A 101 -1.63 -13.52 0.60
CA LEU A 101 -2.80 -12.78 1.10
C LEU A 101 -3.20 -13.35 2.47
N SER A 102 -2.55 -12.88 3.53
CA SER A 102 -2.69 -13.43 4.88
C SER A 102 -3.96 -13.03 5.62
N THR A 103 -4.54 -11.88 5.30
CA THR A 103 -5.71 -11.31 5.99
C THR A 103 -6.46 -10.34 5.09
N ASN A 104 -7.74 -10.09 5.35
CA ASN A 104 -8.50 -8.99 4.74
C ASN A 104 -8.71 -7.81 5.71
N VAL A 105 -8.12 -7.86 6.91
CA VAL A 105 -8.26 -6.84 7.94
C VAL A 105 -7.12 -5.81 7.85
N CYS A 106 -7.45 -4.55 8.05
CA CYS A 106 -6.51 -3.44 8.23
C CYS A 106 -6.88 -2.67 9.50
N ALA A 107 -5.95 -1.91 10.07
CA ALA A 107 -6.31 -0.97 11.14
C ALA A 107 -7.10 0.24 10.63
N MET A 108 -6.91 0.59 9.36
CA MET A 108 -7.69 1.63 8.69
C MET A 108 -7.97 1.22 7.24
N TYR A 109 -9.22 1.34 6.80
CA TYR A 109 -9.62 1.06 5.41
C TYR A 109 -9.46 2.29 4.55
N CYS A 110 -8.31 2.35 3.86
CA CYS A 110 -7.92 3.45 2.99
C CYS A 110 -8.96 3.63 1.88
N ARG A 111 -9.44 4.85 1.65
CA ARG A 111 -10.42 5.11 0.58
C ARG A 111 -9.82 4.96 -0.82
N HIS A 112 -8.49 4.97 -0.93
CA HIS A 112 -7.71 4.65 -2.15
C HIS A 112 -7.20 3.19 -2.21
N CYS A 113 -7.79 2.27 -1.44
CA CYS A 113 -7.32 0.87 -1.39
C CYS A 113 -7.45 0.16 -2.74
N PHE A 114 -6.36 -0.38 -3.28
CA PHE A 114 -6.41 -1.14 -4.54
C PHE A 114 -7.05 -2.54 -4.40
N ARG A 115 -7.19 -3.04 -3.17
CA ARG A 115 -7.88 -4.30 -2.83
C ARG A 115 -9.28 -4.06 -2.28
N LYS A 116 -9.96 -3.01 -2.77
CA LYS A 116 -11.31 -2.63 -2.34
C LYS A 116 -12.33 -3.77 -2.45
N ARG A 117 -12.10 -4.75 -3.34
CA ARG A 117 -12.93 -5.95 -3.51
C ARG A 117 -12.87 -6.96 -2.35
N LEU A 118 -11.80 -6.92 -1.55
CA LEU A 118 -11.49 -7.96 -0.57
C LEU A 118 -11.42 -7.40 0.86
N VAL A 119 -10.72 -6.27 1.04
CA VAL A 119 -10.45 -5.72 2.37
C VAL A 119 -11.76 -5.37 3.10
N GLY A 120 -11.96 -5.99 4.27
CA GLY A 120 -13.19 -5.86 5.06
C GLY A 120 -14.44 -6.54 4.49
N LEU A 121 -14.35 -7.23 3.35
CA LEU A 121 -15.51 -7.76 2.62
C LEU A 121 -15.50 -9.28 2.43
N SER A 122 -14.36 -9.87 2.08
CA SER A 122 -14.29 -11.28 1.71
C SER A 122 -13.01 -11.93 2.22
N ASP A 123 -13.11 -13.20 2.62
CA ASP A 123 -12.00 -14.07 2.98
C ASP A 123 -11.66 -15.10 1.88
N ALA A 124 -12.36 -15.05 0.74
CA ALA A 124 -12.30 -16.08 -0.30
C ALA A 124 -10.92 -16.20 -0.96
N GLU A 125 -10.18 -15.10 -1.10
CA GLU A 125 -8.84 -15.10 -1.70
C GLU A 125 -7.72 -15.25 -0.67
N LEU A 126 -8.03 -15.40 0.63
CA LEU A 126 -7.02 -15.42 1.69
C LEU A 126 -6.35 -16.78 1.83
N ASN A 127 -5.09 -16.78 2.24
CA ASN A 127 -4.41 -18.00 2.63
C ASN A 127 -4.96 -18.47 3.97
N LYS A 128 -5.61 -19.64 3.96
CA LYS A 128 -6.19 -20.26 5.16
C LYS A 128 -5.25 -21.25 5.83
N LYS A 129 -4.20 -21.67 5.11
CA LYS A 129 -3.26 -22.71 5.54
C LYS A 129 -1.84 -22.31 5.17
N VAL A 130 -1.10 -21.88 6.19
CA VAL A 130 0.30 -21.43 6.04
C VAL A 130 1.18 -22.53 5.47
N ASP A 131 0.95 -23.78 5.89
CA ASP A 131 1.79 -24.92 5.52
C ASP A 131 1.71 -25.21 4.02
N GLU A 132 0.52 -25.10 3.41
CA GLU A 132 0.36 -25.28 1.96
C GLU A 132 1.05 -24.14 1.17
N ALA A 133 1.03 -22.92 1.70
CA ALA A 133 1.79 -21.82 1.10
C ALA A 133 3.30 -22.05 1.20
N ALA A 134 3.78 -22.58 2.33
CA ALA A 134 5.18 -22.93 2.53
C ALA A 134 5.62 -24.07 1.61
N GLU A 135 4.79 -25.11 1.44
CA GLU A 135 5.00 -26.19 0.48
C GLU A 135 5.11 -25.66 -0.95
N TYR A 136 4.19 -24.77 -1.36
CA TYR A 136 4.28 -24.11 -2.66
C TYR A 136 5.62 -23.38 -2.82
N VAL A 137 6.01 -22.52 -1.87
CA VAL A 137 7.28 -21.78 -1.94
C VAL A 137 8.49 -22.72 -1.97
N LYS A 138 8.47 -23.81 -1.20
CA LYS A 138 9.54 -24.81 -1.19
C LYS A 138 9.68 -25.55 -2.52
N ALA A 139 8.56 -25.82 -3.21
CA ALA A 139 8.55 -26.46 -4.51
C ALA A 139 9.03 -25.57 -5.68
N HIS A 140 9.18 -24.25 -5.44
CA HIS A 140 9.57 -23.27 -6.45
C HIS A 140 10.89 -22.58 -6.05
N PRO A 141 12.06 -23.23 -6.27
CA PRO A 141 13.37 -22.74 -5.81
C PRO A 141 13.80 -21.42 -6.46
N GLU A 142 13.15 -20.99 -7.55
CA GLU A 142 13.36 -19.67 -8.13
C GLU A 142 12.84 -18.51 -7.28
N ILE A 143 11.97 -18.79 -6.30
CA ILE A 143 11.42 -17.81 -5.37
C ILE A 143 12.47 -17.54 -4.30
N THR A 144 12.93 -16.30 -4.23
CA THR A 144 13.96 -15.88 -3.27
C THR A 144 13.42 -14.91 -2.22
N ASN A 145 12.16 -14.47 -2.33
CA ASN A 145 11.50 -13.72 -1.27
C ASN A 145 10.00 -13.95 -1.20
N VAL A 146 9.45 -13.79 0.00
CA VAL A 146 8.00 -13.85 0.25
C VAL A 146 7.50 -12.50 0.76
N LEU A 147 6.39 -12.02 0.18
CA LEU A 147 5.64 -10.86 0.66
C LEU A 147 4.36 -11.30 1.37
N ILE A 148 4.34 -11.17 2.69
CA ILE A 148 3.13 -11.37 3.49
C ILE A 148 2.34 -10.06 3.48
N THR A 149 1.12 -10.10 2.97
CA THR A 149 0.25 -8.91 2.76
C THR A 149 -1.22 -9.34 2.82
N GLY A 150 -2.13 -8.63 2.16
CA GLY A 150 -3.57 -8.81 2.20
C GLY A 150 -4.24 -7.46 2.37
N GLY A 151 -5.01 -7.30 3.44
CA GLY A 151 -5.25 -6.00 4.06
C GLY A 151 -3.94 -5.48 4.66
N ASP A 152 -3.70 -5.77 5.92
CA ASP A 152 -2.48 -5.36 6.61
C ASP A 152 -1.82 -6.53 7.36
N ALA A 153 -0.61 -6.91 6.96
CA ALA A 153 0.01 -8.13 7.48
C ALA A 153 0.29 -8.08 8.99
N LEU A 154 0.52 -6.90 9.58
CA LEU A 154 0.75 -6.76 11.03
C LEU A 154 -0.54 -6.69 11.84
N MET A 155 -1.71 -6.73 11.18
CA MET A 155 -2.99 -6.93 11.84
C MET A 155 -3.33 -8.40 12.09
N ASN A 156 -2.52 -9.32 11.55
CA ASN A 156 -2.61 -10.73 11.97
C ASN A 156 -2.28 -10.86 13.47
N PRO A 157 -2.91 -11.83 14.16
CA PRO A 157 -2.47 -12.24 15.50
C PRO A 157 -1.00 -12.67 15.49
N ASN A 158 -0.28 -12.42 16.59
CA ASN A 158 1.15 -12.77 16.73
C ASN A 158 1.42 -14.24 16.41
N VAL A 159 0.54 -15.16 16.82
CA VAL A 159 0.66 -16.60 16.50
C VAL A 159 0.62 -16.92 14.99
N ILE A 160 -0.13 -16.15 14.20
CA ILE A 160 -0.19 -16.33 12.75
C ILE A 160 1.06 -15.73 12.08
N ILE A 161 1.52 -14.57 12.55
CA ILE A 161 2.78 -13.97 12.10
C ILE A 161 3.94 -14.93 12.38
N GLU A 162 4.00 -15.51 13.58
CA GLU A 162 4.99 -16.51 13.96
C GLU A 162 4.92 -17.74 13.05
N ARG A 163 3.72 -18.25 12.73
CA ARG A 163 3.58 -19.40 11.84
C ARG A 163 4.20 -19.14 10.48
N TYR A 164 3.92 -17.99 9.86
CA TYR A 164 4.55 -17.61 8.59
C TYR A 164 6.07 -17.47 8.71
N LEU A 165 6.56 -16.79 9.75
CA LEU A 165 7.99 -16.60 9.97
C LEU A 165 8.72 -17.92 10.18
N LYS A 166 8.13 -18.84 10.94
CA LYS A 166 8.68 -20.18 11.19
C LYS A 166 8.86 -20.96 9.89
N GLU A 167 7.81 -21.07 9.10
CA GLU A 167 7.83 -21.86 7.86
C GLU A 167 8.76 -21.23 6.81
N PHE A 168 8.68 -19.92 6.59
CA PHE A 168 9.49 -19.26 5.55
C PHE A 168 10.95 -19.07 5.96
N SER A 169 11.25 -18.82 7.24
CA SER A 169 12.65 -18.63 7.67
C SER A 169 13.45 -19.93 7.56
N ALA A 170 12.80 -21.09 7.69
CA ALA A 170 13.40 -22.40 7.49
C ALA A 170 13.74 -22.73 6.03
N ASN A 171 13.20 -21.98 5.06
CA ASN A 171 13.48 -22.20 3.65
C ASN A 171 14.79 -21.51 3.24
N GLU A 172 15.82 -22.30 2.94
CA GLU A 172 17.17 -21.83 2.56
C GLU A 172 17.21 -21.05 1.24
N ASN A 173 16.25 -21.28 0.32
CA ASN A 173 16.20 -20.57 -0.96
C ASN A 173 15.75 -19.10 -0.81
N LEU A 174 15.14 -18.73 0.32
CA LEU A 174 14.70 -17.37 0.57
C LEU A 174 15.86 -16.50 1.07
N ASP A 175 16.11 -15.39 0.39
CA ASP A 175 17.02 -14.32 0.80
C ASP A 175 16.42 -13.49 1.95
N PHE A 176 15.11 -13.23 1.90
CA PHE A 176 14.41 -12.40 2.88
C PHE A 176 12.90 -12.59 2.88
N ILE A 177 12.26 -12.12 3.96
CA ILE A 177 10.80 -12.05 4.10
C ILE A 177 10.41 -10.59 4.26
N ARG A 178 9.27 -10.20 3.69
CA ARG A 178 8.76 -8.84 3.85
C ARG A 178 7.27 -8.80 4.17
N PHE A 179 6.88 -7.82 4.97
CA PHE A 179 5.51 -7.54 5.36
C PHE A 179 5.01 -6.29 4.66
N GLY A 180 3.86 -6.37 3.99
CA GLY A 180 3.12 -5.19 3.55
C GLY A 180 2.19 -4.71 4.67
N SER A 181 2.50 -3.56 5.27
CA SER A 181 1.77 -3.07 6.43
C SER A 181 1.76 -1.55 6.54
N ARG A 182 0.56 -0.98 6.66
CA ARG A 182 0.31 0.43 6.94
C ARG A 182 0.14 0.72 8.44
N VAL A 183 0.14 -0.30 9.30
CA VAL A 183 0.12 -0.16 10.78
C VAL A 183 1.12 0.88 11.34
N PRO A 184 2.38 1.00 10.87
CA PRO A 184 3.27 2.07 11.34
C PRO A 184 2.69 3.48 11.20
N VAL A 185 1.76 3.65 10.26
CA VAL A 185 1.15 4.92 9.87
C VAL A 185 -0.23 5.08 10.50
N THR A 186 -1.04 4.02 10.54
CA THR A 186 -2.47 4.08 10.90
C THR A 186 -2.77 3.58 12.30
N PHE A 187 -1.88 2.78 12.90
CA PHE A 187 -2.07 2.25 14.25
C PHE A 187 -0.73 1.92 14.93
N PRO A 188 0.16 2.91 15.11
CA PRO A 188 1.53 2.68 15.56
C PRO A 188 1.63 2.00 16.95
N GLN A 189 0.61 2.14 17.80
CA GLN A 189 0.48 1.47 19.11
C GLN A 189 0.60 -0.05 18.98
N ARG A 190 0.03 -0.64 17.91
CA ARG A 190 0.12 -2.08 17.61
C ARG A 190 1.56 -2.56 17.52
N ILE A 191 2.52 -1.68 17.24
CA ILE A 191 3.94 -2.00 17.15
C ILE A 191 4.62 -1.72 18.47
N TYR A 192 4.66 -0.46 18.92
CA TYR A 192 5.53 -0.08 20.04
C TYR A 192 4.99 -0.47 21.42
N GLU A 193 3.71 -0.83 21.54
CA GLU A 193 3.12 -1.38 22.78
C GLU A 193 3.02 -2.91 22.76
N ASP A 194 3.34 -3.54 21.63
CA ASP A 194 3.33 -5.00 21.47
C ASP A 194 4.75 -5.55 21.53
N GLU A 195 5.26 -5.68 22.76
CA GLU A 195 6.58 -6.23 23.00
C GLU A 195 6.70 -7.69 22.53
N GLU A 196 5.61 -8.46 22.56
CA GLU A 196 5.57 -9.83 22.04
C GLU A 196 5.81 -9.84 20.52
N LEU A 197 5.16 -8.94 19.76
CA LEU A 197 5.42 -8.78 18.33
C LEU A 197 6.86 -8.37 18.07
N LEU A 198 7.39 -7.38 18.80
CA LEU A 198 8.75 -6.89 18.57
C LEU A 198 9.81 -7.96 18.86
N GLU A 199 9.63 -8.73 19.93
CA GLU A 199 10.52 -9.84 20.26
C GLU A 199 10.44 -10.96 19.24
N LEU A 200 9.22 -11.33 18.82
CA LEU A 200 8.99 -12.29 17.75
C LEU A 200 9.72 -11.88 16.47
N LEU A 201 9.53 -10.64 15.99
CA LEU A 201 10.19 -10.17 14.78
C LEU A 201 11.71 -10.14 14.94
N SER A 202 12.22 -9.71 16.10
CA SER A 202 13.65 -9.67 16.43
C SER A 202 14.29 -11.06 16.36
N GLN A 203 13.64 -12.07 16.95
CA GLN A 203 14.12 -13.46 16.92
C GLN A 203 14.32 -13.96 15.49
N TYR A 204 13.34 -13.72 14.61
CA TYR A 204 13.41 -14.20 13.23
C TYR A 204 14.30 -13.33 12.34
N ALA A 205 14.47 -12.03 12.64
CA ALA A 205 15.37 -11.15 11.90
C ALA A 205 16.84 -11.58 11.96
N VAL A 206 17.25 -12.30 13.01
CA VAL A 206 18.59 -12.89 13.13
C VAL A 206 18.75 -14.10 12.19
N VAL A 207 17.67 -14.82 11.90
CA VAL A 207 17.68 -16.01 11.02
C VAL A 207 17.56 -15.63 9.55
N LYS A 208 16.66 -14.69 9.24
CA LYS A 208 16.30 -14.29 7.89
C LYS A 208 16.02 -12.78 7.88
N PRO A 209 16.64 -11.99 6.98
CA PRO A 209 16.36 -10.56 6.90
C PRO A 209 14.86 -10.26 6.75
N LEU A 210 14.35 -9.35 7.58
CA LEU A 210 12.96 -8.92 7.57
C LEU A 210 12.84 -7.47 7.09
N TYR A 211 11.84 -7.23 6.25
CA TYR A 211 11.50 -5.89 5.77
C TYR A 211 10.04 -5.57 6.07
N VAL A 212 9.76 -4.32 6.45
CA VAL A 212 8.40 -3.78 6.49
C VAL A 212 8.25 -2.77 5.37
N ILE A 213 7.34 -3.05 4.45
CA ILE A 213 6.95 -2.15 3.38
C ILE A 213 5.69 -1.41 3.82
N THR A 214 5.86 -0.15 4.23
CA THR A 214 4.77 0.69 4.73
C THR A 214 4.30 1.73 3.70
N GLN A 215 3.28 2.51 4.03
CA GLN A 215 2.63 3.46 3.10
C GLN A 215 2.28 4.77 3.80
N PHE A 216 3.15 5.75 3.62
CA PHE A 216 2.95 7.14 4.02
C PHE A 216 2.66 7.89 2.73
N ASN A 217 1.60 8.70 2.72
CA ASN A 217 1.13 9.46 1.58
C ASN A 217 1.15 10.97 1.86
N HIS A 218 1.21 11.41 3.12
CA HIS A 218 1.24 12.84 3.43
C HIS A 218 2.21 13.14 4.58
N PRO A 219 2.93 14.29 4.60
CA PRO A 219 3.84 14.66 5.70
C PRO A 219 3.18 14.64 7.08
N ARG A 220 1.89 15.00 7.17
CA ARG A 220 1.11 15.00 8.42
C ARG A 220 0.96 13.61 9.06
N GLU A 221 1.21 12.54 8.31
CA GLU A 221 1.22 11.18 8.86
C GLU A 221 2.54 10.85 9.58
N ILE A 222 3.59 11.67 9.39
CA ILE A 222 4.87 11.56 10.11
C ILE A 222 4.73 12.29 11.45
N THR A 223 4.23 11.56 12.44
CA THR A 223 3.96 12.03 13.80
C THR A 223 4.98 11.45 14.77
N LYS A 224 4.94 11.91 16.03
CA LYS A 224 5.74 11.29 17.10
C LYS A 224 5.44 9.79 17.27
N GLU A 225 4.18 9.40 17.11
CA GLU A 225 3.75 8.01 17.28
C GLU A 225 4.19 7.12 16.11
N SER A 226 4.04 7.59 14.86
CA SER A 226 4.49 6.83 13.70
C SER A 226 6.03 6.73 13.63
N ILE A 227 6.75 7.79 14.02
CA ILE A 227 8.21 7.74 14.20
C ILE A 227 8.59 6.71 15.28
N ARG A 228 7.88 6.68 16.42
CA ARG A 228 8.13 5.72 17.50
C ARG A 228 7.95 4.27 17.02
N ALA A 229 6.88 3.99 16.29
CA ALA A 229 6.65 2.66 15.69
C ALA A 229 7.76 2.28 14.70
N VAL A 230 8.14 3.18 13.80
CA VAL A 230 9.25 2.96 12.85
C VAL A 230 10.56 2.66 13.58
N LYS A 231 10.89 3.46 14.61
CA LYS A 231 12.12 3.27 15.41
C LYS A 231 12.11 1.98 16.21
N ALA A 232 10.94 1.55 16.71
CA ALA A 232 10.79 0.27 17.39
C ALA A 232 11.06 -0.92 16.45
N LEU A 233 10.66 -0.83 15.18
CA LEU A 233 11.01 -1.85 14.18
C LEU A 233 12.51 -1.81 13.84
N GLN A 234 13.04 -0.62 13.56
CA GLN A 234 14.45 -0.45 13.17
C GLN A 234 15.42 -0.91 14.26
N SER A 235 15.11 -0.68 15.54
CA SER A 235 15.95 -1.11 16.66
C SER A 235 16.01 -2.64 16.81
N ARG A 236 15.09 -3.38 16.18
CA ARG A 236 15.10 -4.85 16.07
C ARG A 236 15.72 -5.36 14.77
N GLY A 237 16.44 -4.51 14.03
CA GLY A 237 17.11 -4.88 12.78
C GLY A 237 16.18 -4.98 11.57
N ILE A 238 14.92 -4.55 11.68
CA ILE A 238 13.94 -4.62 10.60
C ILE A 238 14.09 -3.39 9.71
N GLN A 239 14.34 -3.60 8.42
CA GLN A 239 14.42 -2.46 7.49
C GLN A 239 13.01 -2.00 7.08
N VAL A 240 12.75 -0.70 7.24
CA VAL A 240 11.47 -0.10 6.85
C VAL A 240 11.62 0.64 5.52
N ARG A 241 10.72 0.38 4.58
CA ARG A 241 10.65 1.03 3.27
C ARG A 241 9.26 1.58 3.02
N ASN A 242 9.14 2.60 2.17
CA ASN A 242 7.86 3.25 1.91
C ASN A 242 7.39 3.14 0.45
N GLN A 243 6.12 2.78 0.29
CA GLN A 243 5.38 2.86 -0.97
C GLN A 243 4.33 3.94 -0.84
N THR A 244 4.64 5.15 -1.32
CA THR A 244 3.68 6.25 -1.47
C THR A 244 2.78 5.95 -2.66
N VAL A 245 1.52 6.39 -2.60
CA VAL A 245 0.62 6.46 -3.77
C VAL A 245 0.45 7.93 -4.10
N LEU A 246 0.60 8.30 -5.37
CA LEU A 246 0.30 9.64 -5.85
C LEU A 246 -1.22 9.78 -5.97
N LEU A 247 -1.81 10.65 -5.16
CA LEU A 247 -3.23 10.77 -4.91
C LEU A 247 -3.66 12.23 -5.12
N HIS A 248 -4.65 12.43 -5.99
CA HIS A 248 -5.25 13.75 -6.20
C HIS A 248 -5.83 14.31 -4.89
N GLY A 249 -5.55 15.59 -4.62
CA GLY A 249 -6.03 16.29 -3.45
C GLY A 249 -5.37 15.87 -2.14
N VAL A 250 -4.32 15.03 -2.19
CA VAL A 250 -3.57 14.56 -1.02
C VAL A 250 -2.10 14.94 -1.14
N ASN A 251 -1.43 14.48 -2.19
CA ASN A 251 0.01 14.69 -2.37
C ASN A 251 0.39 14.95 -3.83
N ASP A 252 -0.56 15.39 -4.65
CA ASP A 252 -0.35 15.80 -6.04
C ASP A 252 0.18 17.24 -6.16
N ASP A 253 1.07 17.61 -5.23
CA ASP A 253 1.83 18.86 -5.16
C ASP A 253 3.33 18.53 -4.91
N PRO A 254 4.26 19.12 -5.68
CA PRO A 254 5.69 18.83 -5.56
C PRO A 254 6.29 19.11 -4.18
N GLU A 255 5.86 20.18 -3.51
CA GLU A 255 6.38 20.58 -2.20
C GLU A 255 5.87 19.64 -1.11
N VAL A 256 4.59 19.25 -1.15
CA VAL A 256 3.99 18.27 -0.24
C VAL A 256 4.68 16.91 -0.38
N LEU A 257 4.82 16.41 -1.62
CA LEU A 257 5.50 15.14 -1.87
C LEU A 257 6.98 15.22 -1.52
N GLY A 258 7.65 16.33 -1.83
CA GLY A 258 9.05 16.57 -1.46
C GLY A 258 9.27 16.61 0.05
N GLU A 259 8.36 17.21 0.81
CA GLU A 259 8.40 17.20 2.26
C GLU A 259 8.23 15.78 2.83
N LEU A 260 7.32 14.99 2.26
CA LEU A 260 7.11 13.59 2.65
C LEU A 260 8.39 12.77 2.44
N LEU A 261 9.00 12.84 1.25
CA LEU A 261 10.24 12.11 0.93
C LEU A 261 11.39 12.48 1.87
N ARG A 262 11.52 13.77 2.19
CA ARG A 262 12.50 14.29 3.14
C ARG A 262 12.25 13.78 4.55
N GLY A 263 10.98 13.76 4.98
CA GLY A 263 10.56 13.23 6.27
C GLY A 263 10.83 11.74 6.41
N LEU A 264 10.48 10.94 5.40
CA LEU A 264 10.79 9.50 5.33
C LEU A 264 12.28 9.25 5.51
N THR A 265 13.11 9.96 4.74
CA THR A 265 14.57 9.85 4.82
C THR A 265 15.09 10.21 6.21
N ARG A 266 14.55 11.27 6.84
CA ARG A 266 14.95 11.72 8.18
C ARG A 266 14.68 10.69 9.27
N MET A 267 13.62 9.90 9.14
CA MET A 267 13.32 8.80 10.06
C MET A 267 13.89 7.44 9.60
N GLU A 268 14.85 7.45 8.67
CA GLU A 268 15.54 6.26 8.15
C GLU A 268 14.60 5.26 7.46
N VAL A 269 13.46 5.73 6.97
CA VAL A 269 12.58 4.95 6.09
C VAL A 269 13.00 5.19 4.66
N VAL A 270 13.33 4.12 3.93
CA VAL A 270 13.79 4.23 2.55
C VAL A 270 12.61 4.51 1.62
N PRO A 271 12.57 5.65 0.89
CA PRO A 271 11.58 5.87 -0.15
C PRO A 271 11.77 4.83 -1.27
N TYR A 272 10.78 3.95 -1.46
CA TYR A 272 10.92 2.79 -2.35
C TYR A 272 10.17 3.00 -3.67
N TYR A 273 8.88 3.28 -3.61
CA TYR A 273 8.08 3.64 -4.78
C TYR A 273 7.18 4.83 -4.47
N ILE A 274 6.94 5.63 -5.50
CA ILE A 274 5.70 6.39 -5.65
C ILE A 274 4.90 5.62 -6.69
N PHE A 275 3.72 5.14 -6.34
CA PHE A 275 2.83 4.47 -7.26
C PHE A 275 1.86 5.45 -7.87
N GLN A 276 1.70 5.39 -9.18
CA GLN A 276 0.50 5.90 -9.83
C GLN A 276 -0.72 5.23 -9.19
N CYS A 277 -1.72 6.02 -8.80
CA CYS A 277 -2.95 5.49 -8.23
C CYS A 277 -3.61 4.54 -9.23
N ARG A 278 -4.11 3.40 -8.78
CA ARG A 278 -4.76 2.43 -9.67
C ARG A 278 -6.20 2.85 -9.95
N PRO A 279 -6.72 2.64 -11.18
CA PRO A 279 -8.09 2.99 -11.54
C PRO A 279 -9.07 1.94 -11.01
N VAL A 280 -9.15 1.78 -9.68
CA VAL A 280 -10.01 0.80 -9.02
C VAL A 280 -11.43 1.34 -8.91
N THR A 281 -12.42 0.47 -9.05
CA THR A 281 -13.83 0.83 -8.81
C THR A 281 -14.02 1.39 -7.41
N GLY A 282 -14.64 2.57 -7.31
CA GLY A 282 -14.73 3.35 -6.08
C GLY A 282 -13.43 4.02 -5.60
N VAL A 283 -12.44 4.15 -6.48
CA VAL A 283 -11.18 4.91 -6.27
C VAL A 283 -10.90 5.84 -7.46
N LYS A 284 -11.14 5.35 -8.68
CA LYS A 284 -10.78 6.02 -9.94
C LYS A 284 -11.29 7.45 -10.02
N GLY A 285 -12.57 7.68 -9.69
CA GLY A 285 -13.19 8.99 -9.81
C GLY A 285 -12.62 10.07 -8.88
N HIS A 286 -11.90 9.68 -7.83
CA HIS A 286 -11.49 10.59 -6.74
C HIS A 286 -9.99 10.87 -6.72
N PHE A 287 -9.15 9.84 -6.97
CA PHE A 287 -7.73 9.90 -6.64
C PHE A 287 -6.76 9.88 -7.83
N GLN A 288 -7.26 9.76 -9.06
CA GLN A 288 -6.40 9.68 -10.24
C GLN A 288 -5.71 11.02 -10.52
N VAL A 289 -4.43 10.93 -10.88
CA VAL A 289 -3.64 12.08 -11.35
C VAL A 289 -3.19 11.78 -12.78
N PRO A 290 -3.35 12.69 -13.75
CA PRO A 290 -2.86 12.44 -15.10
C PRO A 290 -1.36 12.17 -15.14
N LEU A 291 -0.92 11.26 -16.01
CA LEU A 291 0.46 10.77 -16.04
C LEU A 291 1.47 11.89 -16.29
N ARG A 292 1.15 12.82 -17.20
CA ARG A 292 1.99 14.00 -17.50
C ARG A 292 2.14 14.90 -16.27
N LYS A 293 1.03 15.21 -15.59
CA LYS A 293 1.04 15.96 -14.32
C LYS A 293 1.82 15.21 -13.24
N GLY A 294 1.63 13.90 -13.13
CA GLY A 294 2.29 13.06 -12.13
C GLY A 294 3.81 13.00 -12.30
N VAL A 295 4.30 12.89 -13.53
CA VAL A 295 5.75 12.99 -13.82
C VAL A 295 6.30 14.32 -13.35
N LYS A 296 5.65 15.43 -13.72
CA LYS A 296 6.09 16.77 -13.32
C LYS A 296 6.17 16.89 -11.79
N ILE A 297 5.11 16.48 -11.08
CA ILE A 297 5.07 16.49 -9.61
C ILE A 297 6.22 15.69 -9.01
N VAL A 298 6.43 14.46 -9.49
CA VAL A 298 7.43 13.57 -8.92
C VAL A 298 8.85 14.06 -9.21
N ASP A 299 9.12 14.58 -10.40
CA ASP A 299 10.45 15.08 -10.76
C ASP A 299 10.79 16.37 -10.01
N GLU A 300 9.83 17.28 -9.85
CA GLU A 300 9.99 18.48 -9.02
C GLU A 300 10.18 18.09 -7.53
N ALA A 301 9.39 17.15 -7.00
CA ALA A 301 9.57 16.65 -5.63
C ALA A 301 10.95 15.98 -5.41
N LYS A 302 11.45 15.23 -6.40
CA LYS A 302 12.79 14.63 -6.39
C LYS A 302 13.88 15.70 -6.47
N ALA A 303 13.68 16.80 -7.19
CA ALA A 303 14.64 17.89 -7.27
C ALA A 303 14.93 18.50 -5.88
N LEU A 304 13.93 18.51 -4.99
CA LEU A 304 14.03 18.99 -3.61
C LEU A 304 14.78 18.03 -2.66
N GLN A 305 15.14 16.81 -3.10
CA GLN A 305 15.76 15.79 -2.25
C GLN A 305 17.30 15.77 -2.32
N ASN A 306 17.92 15.23 -1.26
CA ASN A 306 19.32 14.80 -1.31
C ASN A 306 19.46 13.44 -2.03
N GLY A 307 20.70 12.96 -2.20
CA GLY A 307 20.97 11.70 -2.93
C GLY A 307 20.21 10.47 -2.40
N ILE A 308 20.03 10.35 -1.09
CA ILE A 308 19.28 9.23 -0.48
C ILE A 308 17.79 9.36 -0.78
N GLY A 309 17.21 10.54 -0.60
CA GLY A 309 15.78 10.79 -0.90
C GLY A 309 15.43 10.64 -2.39
N LYS A 310 16.41 10.80 -3.29
CA LYS A 310 16.23 10.61 -4.75
C LYS A 310 16.16 9.15 -5.20
N SER A 311 16.35 8.16 -4.32
CA SER A 311 16.34 6.73 -4.72
C SER A 311 14.96 6.18 -5.10
N VAL A 312 13.90 6.97 -4.93
CA VAL A 312 12.51 6.56 -5.19
C VAL A 312 12.22 6.43 -6.68
N ARG A 313 11.47 5.39 -7.05
CA ARG A 313 10.99 5.19 -8.43
C ARG A 313 9.51 5.57 -8.55
N TYR A 314 9.15 6.24 -9.63
CA TYR A 314 7.75 6.44 -9.99
C TYR A 314 7.29 5.27 -10.86
N ALA A 315 6.26 4.56 -10.44
CA ALA A 315 5.87 3.32 -11.09
C ALA A 315 4.36 3.11 -11.10
N MET A 316 3.89 2.24 -11.98
CA MET A 316 2.54 1.68 -11.96
C MET A 316 2.60 0.15 -11.90
N SER A 317 1.56 -0.44 -11.33
CA SER A 317 1.40 -1.90 -11.24
C SER A 317 0.38 -2.36 -12.27
N HIS A 318 0.88 -2.82 -13.41
CA HIS A 318 0.09 -3.24 -14.57
C HIS A 318 -0.06 -4.77 -14.60
N PRO A 319 -1.09 -5.36 -15.23
CA PRO A 319 -1.23 -6.81 -15.37
C PRO A 319 0.03 -7.50 -15.92
N LEU A 320 0.66 -6.92 -16.95
CA LEU A 320 1.92 -7.43 -17.52
C LEU A 320 3.14 -7.32 -16.56
N GLY A 321 3.13 -6.39 -15.61
CA GLY A 321 4.27 -6.18 -14.73
C GLY A 321 4.31 -4.82 -14.05
N LYS A 322 5.42 -4.53 -13.38
CA LYS A 322 5.68 -3.21 -12.81
C LYS A 322 6.37 -2.35 -13.86
N ILE A 323 5.74 -1.25 -14.20
CA ILE A 323 6.23 -0.30 -15.20
C ILE A 323 6.73 0.93 -14.46
N GLU A 324 7.99 1.27 -14.66
CA GLU A 324 8.57 2.54 -14.24
C GLU A 324 8.20 3.62 -15.25
N ILE A 325 7.72 4.75 -14.75
CA ILE A 325 7.32 5.92 -15.54
C ILE A 325 8.55 6.83 -15.56
N LEU A 326 9.18 6.96 -16.73
CA LEU A 326 10.48 7.65 -16.85
C LEU A 326 10.33 9.15 -17.07
N GLY A 327 9.29 9.55 -17.81
CA GLY A 327 9.02 10.96 -18.10
C GLY A 327 8.66 11.20 -19.56
N GLU A 328 8.56 12.47 -19.94
CA GLU A 328 8.37 12.88 -21.33
C GLU A 328 9.70 12.84 -22.09
N ALA A 329 9.70 12.23 -23.29
CA ALA A 329 10.88 12.24 -24.17
C ALA A 329 10.79 13.30 -25.27
N GLU A 330 9.61 13.42 -25.85
CA GLU A 330 9.26 14.34 -26.93
C GLU A 330 7.84 14.83 -26.66
N GLU A 331 7.44 15.96 -27.24
CA GLU A 331 6.11 16.53 -27.04
C GLU A 331 5.01 15.50 -27.33
N GLY A 332 4.16 15.24 -26.34
CA GLY A 332 3.05 14.28 -26.43
C GLY A 332 3.43 12.81 -26.26
N LYS A 333 4.72 12.48 -26.08
CA LYS A 333 5.22 11.09 -26.01
C LYS A 333 5.98 10.82 -24.72
N MET A 334 5.46 9.88 -23.93
CA MET A 334 6.04 9.48 -22.65
C MET A 334 6.83 8.17 -22.76
N LEU A 335 7.92 8.07 -22.02
CA LEU A 335 8.75 6.87 -21.89
C LEU A 335 8.44 6.08 -20.62
N PHE A 336 8.47 4.78 -20.80
CA PHE A 336 8.21 3.79 -19.76
C PHE A 336 9.24 2.67 -19.84
N LYS A 337 9.45 1.97 -18.73
CA LYS A 337 10.31 0.78 -18.67
C LYS A 337 9.66 -0.31 -17.85
N PHE A 338 9.66 -1.53 -18.35
CA PHE A 338 9.32 -2.69 -17.52
C PHE A 338 10.39 -2.92 -16.45
N HIS A 339 10.15 -2.42 -15.24
CA HIS A 339 11.00 -2.67 -14.08
C HIS A 339 10.96 -4.14 -13.66
N GLN A 340 9.78 -4.75 -13.74
CA GLN A 340 9.56 -6.20 -13.61
C GLN A 340 8.46 -6.61 -14.57
N ASN A 341 8.60 -7.75 -15.25
CA ASN A 341 7.60 -8.27 -16.18
C ASN A 341 7.35 -9.76 -15.90
N LYS A 342 6.10 -10.20 -16.08
CA LYS A 342 5.67 -11.60 -16.05
C LYS A 342 6.36 -12.44 -17.13
N TYR A 343 6.56 -11.84 -18.31
CA TYR A 343 7.15 -12.44 -19.50
C TYR A 343 8.66 -12.11 -19.58
N PRO A 344 9.55 -13.12 -19.64
CA PRO A 344 11.00 -12.91 -19.70
C PRO A 344 11.48 -12.03 -20.87
N GLU A 345 10.83 -12.14 -22.03
CA GLU A 345 11.13 -11.43 -23.27
C GLU A 345 10.95 -9.91 -23.17
N ASP A 346 10.05 -9.44 -22.30
CA ASP A 346 9.76 -8.02 -22.09
C ASP A 346 10.51 -7.44 -20.86
N ARG A 347 11.39 -8.21 -20.23
CA ARG A 347 12.13 -7.74 -19.06
C ARG A 347 13.00 -6.55 -19.42
N SER A 348 12.89 -5.47 -18.64
CA SER A 348 13.64 -4.23 -18.85
C SER A 348 13.38 -3.52 -20.19
N ARG A 349 12.37 -3.95 -20.98
CA ARG A 349 12.01 -3.28 -22.22
C ARG A 349 11.61 -1.84 -21.92
N ILE A 350 12.24 -0.90 -22.62
CA ILE A 350 11.83 0.50 -22.68
C ILE A 350 10.88 0.65 -23.85
N PHE A 351 9.82 1.41 -23.67
CA PHE A 351 8.85 1.70 -24.71
C PHE A 351 8.29 3.11 -24.53
N SER A 352 7.65 3.60 -25.59
CA SER A 352 7.03 4.92 -25.61
C SER A 352 5.56 4.80 -25.93
N VAL A 353 4.74 5.66 -25.35
CA VAL A 353 3.30 5.76 -25.63
C VAL A 353 2.95 7.23 -25.86
N GLU A 354 2.10 7.50 -26.84
CA GLU A 354 1.47 8.81 -27.01
C GLU A 354 0.41 8.98 -25.91
N ILE A 355 0.52 10.05 -25.14
CA ILE A 355 -0.27 10.25 -23.93
C ILE A 355 -0.88 11.66 -23.97
N ASP A 356 -2.21 11.72 -24.02
CA ASP A 356 -2.96 12.96 -23.85
C ASP A 356 -2.92 13.45 -22.40
N ASP A 357 -3.23 14.73 -22.19
CA ASP A 357 -3.13 15.40 -20.87
C ASP A 357 -4.06 14.83 -19.79
N GLU A 358 -5.11 14.09 -20.17
CA GLU A 358 -6.10 13.52 -19.25
C GLU A 358 -5.86 12.02 -18.93
N VAL A 359 -4.92 11.36 -19.61
CA VAL A 359 -4.68 9.93 -19.40
C VAL A 359 -4.01 9.71 -18.04
N THR A 360 -4.64 8.87 -17.22
CA THR A 360 -4.22 8.61 -15.84
C THR A 360 -3.65 7.20 -15.62
N TRP A 361 -3.83 6.30 -16.60
CA TRP A 361 -3.40 4.91 -16.53
C TRP A 361 -3.13 4.35 -17.92
N LEU A 362 -2.22 3.38 -18.02
CA LEU A 362 -1.96 2.66 -19.27
C LEU A 362 -2.90 1.47 -19.44
N ASP A 363 -3.44 1.34 -20.63
CA ASP A 363 -4.29 0.26 -21.12
C ASP A 363 -3.59 -1.09 -21.03
N ASP A 364 -4.37 -2.17 -20.87
CA ASP A 364 -3.83 -3.54 -20.77
C ASP A 364 -3.12 -3.98 -22.07
N GLU A 365 -3.56 -3.44 -23.21
CA GLU A 365 -2.93 -3.66 -24.51
C GLU A 365 -1.76 -2.69 -24.72
N LEU A 366 -0.67 -2.91 -23.98
CA LEU A 366 0.64 -2.35 -24.30
C LEU A 366 1.22 -3.07 -25.51
N SER A 367 0.56 -2.89 -26.65
CA SER A 367 0.89 -3.56 -27.91
C SER A 367 2.35 -3.32 -28.26
N SER A 368 3.13 -4.40 -28.24
CA SER A 368 4.40 -4.46 -28.94
C SER A 368 4.27 -5.44 -30.09
N ARG A 369 3.58 -5.03 -31.16
CA ARG A 369 3.77 -5.59 -32.51
C ARG A 369 3.52 -4.52 -33.58
N LYS A 370 4.50 -3.64 -33.76
CA LYS A 370 5.02 -3.31 -35.09
C LYS A 370 6.53 -3.34 -35.03
#